data_AF-A0A3L8SV09-F1
#
_entry.id   AF-A0A3L8SV09-F1
#
_cell.length_a   1.000
_cell.length_b   1.000
_cell.length_c   1.000
_cell.angle_alpha   90.00
_cell.angle_beta   90.00
_cell.angle_gamma   90.00
#
_symmetry.space_group_name_H-M   'P 1'
#
loop_
_entity.id
_entity.type
_entity.pdbx_description
1 polymer ?
#
loop_
_entity_poly.entity_id
_entity_poly.type
_entity_poly.pdbx_seq_one_letter_code
_entity_poly.pdbx_strand_id
1 'polypeptide(L)'
;LRLKNPSNCNLSYNAILVGRDAEEFSLPKGNTVTLPPMRQGFVNVELTLRFLHPAEAVLLLISNKFGIDGATLTFSLKSEVKSIDPL
;
A
#
# COMPACT_ATOMS: atom_id res chain seq x y z
N LEU A 1 -0.98 -4.89 -4.28
CA LEU A 1 -0.01 -4.18 -5.14
C LEU A 1 1.22 -5.05 -5.39
N ARG A 2 1.69 -5.22 -6.64
CA ARG A 2 2.90 -5.99 -6.95
C ARG A 2 4.09 -5.04 -7.08
N LEU A 3 5.11 -5.24 -6.26
CA LEU A 3 6.35 -4.46 -6.29
C LEU A 3 7.49 -5.33 -6.80
N LYS A 4 8.43 -4.73 -7.54
CA LYS A 4 9.64 -5.38 -8.02
C LYS A 4 10.85 -4.67 -7.42
N ASN A 5 11.81 -5.44 -6.93
CA ASN A 5 13.13 -4.96 -6.58
C ASN A 5 14.12 -5.32 -7.70
N PRO A 6 14.46 -4.38 -8.60
CA PRO A 6 15.45 -4.60 -9.64
C PRO A 6 16.90 -4.45 -9.14
N SER A 7 17.11 -4.06 -7.88
CA SER A 7 18.44 -3.81 -7.34
C SER A 7 19.10 -5.09 -6.79
N ASN A 8 20.42 -5.01 -6.60
CA ASN A 8 21.23 -6.05 -5.98
C ASN A 8 21.23 -5.99 -4.43
N CYS A 9 20.37 -5.18 -3.82
CA CYS A 9 20.30 -5.02 -2.37
C CYS A 9 18.85 -5.16 -1.87
N ASN A 10 18.69 -5.43 -0.57
CA ASN A 10 17.37 -5.42 0.05
C ASN A 10 16.79 -4.00 -0.01
N LEU A 11 15.59 -3.88 -0.57
CA LEU A 11 14.77 -2.67 -0.45
C LEU A 11 13.85 -2.84 0.76
N SER A 12 13.80 -1.82 1.60
CA SER A 12 12.89 -1.76 2.75
C SER A 12 12.16 -0.43 2.73
N TYR A 13 10.85 -0.49 2.87
CA TYR A 13 9.98 0.66 2.92
C TYR A 13 9.20 0.68 4.24
N ASN A 14 9.04 1.86 4.81
CA ASN A 14 7.98 2.15 5.76
C ASN A 14 6.73 2.59 5.00
N ALA A 15 5.62 1.91 5.26
CA ALA A 15 4.34 2.11 4.61
C ALA A 15 3.45 2.97 5.50
N ILE A 16 2.83 3.99 4.90
CA ILE A 16 1.96 4.94 5.59
C ILE A 16 0.70 5.12 4.76
N LEU A 17 -0.46 4.96 5.41
CA LEU A 17 -1.75 5.32 4.84
C LEU A 17 -2.08 6.75 5.26
N VAL A 18 -2.38 7.61 4.29
CA VAL A 18 -2.77 9.00 4.50
C VAL A 18 -3.98 9.33 3.65
N GLY A 19 -4.78 10.30 4.07
CA GLY A 19 -6.01 10.69 3.37
C GLY A 19 -7.21 10.71 4.31
N ARG A 20 -8.36 11.11 3.76
CA ARG A 20 -9.60 11.27 4.53
C ARG A 20 -10.08 9.93 5.09
N ASP A 21 -10.10 8.91 4.24
CA ASP A 21 -10.68 7.61 4.58
C ASP A 21 -9.58 6.58 4.91
N ALA A 22 -8.38 7.05 5.28
CA ALA A 22 -7.22 6.19 5.54
C ALA A 22 -7.46 5.17 6.66
N GLU A 23 -8.34 5.49 7.61
CA GLU A 23 -8.75 4.59 8.71
C GLU A 23 -9.55 3.36 8.24
N GLU A 24 -10.12 3.41 7.04
CA GLU A 24 -10.83 2.29 6.43
C GLU A 24 -9.88 1.32 5.73
N PHE A 25 -8.62 1.74 5.52
CA PHE A 25 -7.59 0.92 4.93
C PHE A 25 -6.63 0.38 5.99
N SER A 26 -6.14 -0.84 5.81
CA SER A 26 -5.17 -1.43 6.72
C SER A 26 -4.09 -2.24 6.00
N LEU A 27 -2.97 -2.43 6.69
CA LEU A 27 -1.84 -3.24 6.24
C LEU A 27 -1.75 -4.49 7.13
N PRO A 28 -2.31 -5.64 6.72
CA PRO A 28 -2.45 -6.81 7.60
C PRO A 28 -1.11 -7.42 8.03
N LYS A 29 -0.02 -7.15 7.29
CA LYS A 29 1.34 -7.60 7.60
C LYS A 29 2.17 -6.54 8.34
N GLY A 30 1.54 -5.44 8.76
CA GLY A 30 2.20 -4.30 9.37
C GLY A 30 2.82 -3.34 8.35
N ASN A 31 3.45 -2.29 8.88
CA ASN A 31 3.86 -1.12 8.09
C ASN A 31 5.24 -1.28 7.42
N THR A 32 5.96 -2.38 7.64
CA THR A 32 7.27 -2.58 7.01
C THR A 32 7.16 -3.52 5.82
N VAL A 33 7.63 -3.07 4.66
CA VAL A 33 7.69 -3.86 3.43
C VAL A 33 9.14 -4.08 3.06
N THR A 34 9.58 -5.35 3.05
CA THR A 34 10.95 -5.71 2.66
C THR A 34 10.92 -6.58 1.40
N LEU A 35 11.71 -6.19 0.41
CA LEU A 35 11.88 -6.89 -0.86
C LEU A 35 13.34 -7.34 -1.01
N PRO A 36 13.61 -8.66 -1.05
CA PRO A 36 14.94 -9.18 -1.34
C PRO A 36 15.44 -8.74 -2.73
N PRO A 37 16.75 -8.83 -3.01
CA PRO A 37 17.34 -8.41 -4.27
C PRO A 37 16.78 -9.24 -5.42
N MET A 38 16.55 -8.60 -6.57
CA MET A 38 16.06 -9.28 -7.79
C MET A 38 14.75 -10.05 -7.62
N ARG A 39 13.96 -9.78 -6.57
CA ARG A 39 12.67 -10.43 -6.29
C ARG A 39 11.51 -9.47 -6.50
N GLN A 40 10.32 -10.06 -6.63
CA GLN A 40 9.05 -9.35 -6.56
C GLN A 40 8.31 -9.73 -5.28
N GLY A 41 7.46 -8.84 -4.79
CA GLY A 41 6.64 -9.05 -3.61
C GLY A 41 5.29 -8.38 -3.75
N PHE A 42 4.40 -8.67 -2.80
CA PHE A 42 3.07 -8.09 -2.75
C PHE A 42 2.88 -7.30 -1.47
N VAL A 43 2.35 -6.09 -1.62
CA VAL A 43 1.76 -5.32 -0.52
C VAL A 43 0.27 -5.51 -0.60
N ASN A 44 -0.28 -6.11 0.46
CA ASN A 44 -1.71 -6.27 0.62
C ASN A 44 -2.24 -5.06 1.39
N VAL A 45 -3.30 -4.47 0.88
CA VAL A 45 -4.06 -3.41 1.54
C VAL A 45 -5.48 -3.94 1.65
N GLU A 46 -6.01 -3.93 2.86
CA GLU A 46 -7.39 -4.34 3.13
C GLU A 46 -8.25 -3.10 3.29
N LEU A 47 -9.51 -3.20 2.86
CA LEU A 47 -10.51 -2.16 3.01
C LEU A 47 -11.62 -2.70 3.92
N THR A 48 -11.91 -1.99 5.00
CA THR A 48 -12.98 -2.30 5.95
C THR A 48 -13.95 -1.12 6.01
N LEU A 49 -15.11 -1.29 5.37
CA LEU A 49 -16.15 -0.28 5.34
C LEU A 49 -17.20 -0.54 6.42
N ARG A 50 -17.51 0.48 7.23
CA ARG A 50 -18.64 0.43 8.18
C ARG A 50 -19.97 0.80 7.52
N PHE A 51 -19.88 1.63 6.49
CA PHE A 51 -21.02 2.10 5.70
C PHE A 51 -20.68 1.93 4.23
N LEU A 52 -21.69 1.68 3.40
CA LEU A 52 -21.53 1.55 1.96
C LEU A 52 -21.31 2.92 1.32
N HIS A 53 -20.07 3.38 1.28
CA HIS A 53 -19.65 4.57 0.54
C HIS A 53 -18.33 4.37 -0.19
N PRO A 54 -18.06 5.16 -1.24
CA PRO A 54 -16.72 5.28 -1.79
C PRO A 54 -15.73 5.76 -0.73
N ALA A 55 -14.50 5.25 -0.79
CA ALA A 55 -13.42 5.58 0.12
C ALA A 55 -12.15 5.91 -0.65
N GLU A 56 -11.46 6.97 -0.24
CA GLU A 56 -10.21 7.42 -0.86
C GLU A 56 -9.08 7.60 0.15
N ALA A 57 -7.93 7.02 -0.17
CA ALA A 57 -6.70 7.18 0.58
C ALA A 57 -5.47 7.14 -0.35
N VAL A 58 -4.30 7.35 0.24
CA VAL A 58 -3.00 7.24 -0.42
C VAL A 58 -2.11 6.35 0.42
N LEU A 59 -1.51 5.35 -0.22
CA LEU A 59 -0.43 4.56 0.35
C LEU A 59 0.91 5.16 -0.07
N LEU A 60 1.70 5.60 0.91
CA LEU A 60 3.08 6.01 0.74
C LEU A 60 4.00 4.86 1.17
N LEU A 61 4.99 4.55 0.34
CA LEU A 61 6.10 3.65 0.68
C LEU A 61 7.38 4.48 0.68
N ILE A 62 7.86 4.81 1.88
CA ILE A 62 9.05 5.65 2.08
C ILE A 62 10.25 4.74 2.31
N SER A 63 11.30 4.88 1.51
CA SER A 63 12.51 4.06 1.67
C SER A 63 13.18 4.29 3.02
N ASN A 64 13.54 3.21 3.70
CA ASN A 64 14.21 3.25 5.00
C ASN A 64 15.73 3.46 4.91
N LYS A 65 16.32 3.46 3.71
CA LYS A 65 17.77 3.59 3.50
C LYS A 65 18.13 4.85 2.75
N PHE A 66 19.09 5.59 3.30
CA PHE A 66 19.84 6.62 2.58
C PHE A 66 20.89 5.94 1.69
N GLY A 67 20.89 6.20 0.38
CA GLY A 67 21.94 5.78 -0.55
C GLY A 67 21.69 4.49 -1.35
N ILE A 68 20.59 3.77 -1.11
CA ILE A 68 20.01 2.88 -2.12
C ILE A 68 18.84 3.66 -2.71
N ASP A 69 18.75 3.75 -4.04
CA ASP A 69 17.71 4.49 -4.79
C ASP A 69 16.29 3.90 -4.62
N GLY A 70 15.87 3.63 -3.39
CA GLY A 70 14.47 3.47 -3.05
C GLY A 70 13.82 4.84 -3.14
N ALA A 71 13.28 5.18 -4.30
CA ALA A 71 12.39 6.33 -4.42
C ALA A 71 11.16 6.12 -3.52
N THR A 72 10.62 7.20 -2.98
CA THR A 72 9.29 7.14 -2.37
C THR A 72 8.27 6.75 -3.43
N LEU A 73 7.49 5.71 -3.17
CA LEU A 73 6.40 5.29 -4.05
C LEU A 73 5.07 5.75 -3.47
N THR A 74 4.17 6.20 -4.33
CA THR A 74 2.85 6.69 -3.95
C THR A 74 1.80 5.96 -4.77
N PHE A 75 0.77 5.42 -4.09
CA PHE A 75 -0.36 4.75 -4.73
C PHE A 75 -1.66 5.40 -4.27
N SER A 76 -2.49 5.82 -5.22
CA SER A 76 -3.88 6.22 -4.91
C SER A 76 -4.72 4.97 -4.66
N LEU A 77 -5.44 4.96 -3.55
CA LEU A 77 -6.41 3.95 -3.18
C LEU A 77 -7.79 4.57 -3.36
N LYS A 78 -8.63 3.93 -4.18
CA LYS A 78 -10.01 4.35 -4.43
C LYS A 78 -10.90 3.11 -4.43
N SER A 79 -11.98 3.17 -3.66
CA SER A 79 -13.06 2.18 -3.71
C SER A 79 -14.30 2.78 -4.37
N GLU A 80 -15.06 1.93 -5.07
CA GLU A 80 -16.31 2.31 -5.72
C GLU A 80 -17.39 1.28 -5.37
N VAL A 81 -18.59 1.77 -5.08
CA VAL A 81 -19.79 0.93 -4.95
C VAL A 81 -20.51 0.95 -6.29
N LYS A 82 -20.49 -0.18 -7.01
CA LYS A 82 -21.03 -0.26 -8.39
C LYS A 82 -22.51 -0.64 -8.46
N SER A 83 -22.94 -1.59 -7.62
CA SER A 83 -24.34 -1.96 -7.46
C SER A 83 -24.54 -2.52 -6.06
N ILE A 84 -25.74 -2.33 -5.51
CA ILE A 84 -26.21 -3.01 -4.31
C ILE A 84 -27.44 -3.77 -4.74
N ASP A 85 -27.33 -5.10 -4.75
CA ASP A 85 -28.47 -5.96 -5.03
C ASP A 85 -29.06 -6.39 -3.69
N PRO A 86 -30.23 -5.87 -3.28
CA PRO A 86 -30.90 -6.33 -2.07
C PRO A 86 -31.33 -7.79 -2.26
N LEU A 87 -31.06 -8.61 -1.24
CA LEU A 87 -31.53 -9.99 -1.13
C LEU A 87 -33.06 -10.06 -1.10
#